data_AF-A0A0F8ZBV2-F1
#
_entry.id   AF-A0A0F8ZBV2-F1
#
_cell.length_a   1.000
_cell.length_b   1.000
_cell.length_c   1.000
_cell.angle_alpha   90.00
_cell.angle_beta   90.00
_cell.angle_gamma   90.00
#
_symmetry.space_group_name_H-M   'P 1'
#
loop_
_entity.id
_entity.type
_entity.pdbx_description
1 polymer ?
#
loop_
_entity_poly.entity_id
_entity_poly.type
_entity_poly.pdbx_seq_one_letter_code
_entity_poly.pdbx_strand_id
1 'polypeptide(L)'
;MIILIDTREQLPLDFNHLYITETQSKGLKVGDYGCQYVDGYIPPVFFERKSLGDLFGTMGKGYPRFKRSLLRAKELKFKLILLVEATLTKVLKGYTHSTMTGISIVRKLMTLQIKYDMDFQFCKDRGEMSRYITEYYCALGRLKGKRVES
;
A
#
# COMPACT_ATOMS: atom_id res chain seq x y z
N MET A 1 3.90 -12.98 -12.78
CA MET A 1 2.96 -12.90 -11.64
C MET A 1 1.82 -11.98 -12.00
N ILE A 2 0.64 -12.16 -11.40
CA ILE A 2 -0.54 -11.35 -11.66
C ILE A 2 -0.70 -10.35 -10.52
N ILE A 3 -0.83 -9.07 -10.83
CA ILE A 3 -1.22 -8.07 -9.83
C ILE A 3 -2.74 -8.07 -9.70
N LEU A 4 -3.22 -8.21 -8.47
CA LEU A 4 -4.64 -8.15 -8.14
C LEU A 4 -4.96 -6.71 -7.74
N ILE A 5 -5.92 -6.08 -8.40
CA ILE A 5 -6.35 -4.70 -8.15
C ILE A 5 -7.74 -4.74 -7.54
N ASP A 6 -7.93 -4.07 -6.40
CA ASP A 6 -9.24 -3.99 -5.76
C ASP A 6 -10.27 -3.32 -6.67
N THR A 7 -11.47 -3.89 -6.77
CA THR A 7 -12.55 -3.38 -7.63
C THR A 7 -13.01 -1.96 -7.27
N ARG A 8 -12.66 -1.45 -6.09
CA ARG A 8 -12.99 -0.08 -5.64
C ARG A 8 -11.92 0.95 -6.02
N GLU A 9 -10.73 0.53 -6.45
CA GLU A 9 -9.66 1.45 -6.85
C GLU A 9 -10.00 2.10 -8.20
N GLN A 10 -10.28 3.40 -8.17
CA GLN A 10 -10.76 4.15 -9.34
C GLN A 10 -9.64 4.60 -10.28
N LEU A 11 -8.43 4.76 -9.75
CA LEU A 11 -7.26 5.17 -10.54
C LEU A 11 -6.10 4.20 -10.30
N PRO A 12 -6.21 2.95 -10.78
CA PRO A 12 -5.20 1.92 -10.55
C PRO A 12 -3.83 2.36 -11.03
N LEU A 13 -2.78 1.91 -10.34
CA LEU A 13 -1.41 2.09 -10.78
C LEU A 13 -1.13 1.31 -12.07
N ASP A 14 -0.26 1.86 -12.91
CA ASP A 14 0.22 1.17 -14.11
C ASP A 14 1.38 0.25 -13.75
N PHE A 15 1.22 -1.04 -14.05
CA PHE A 15 2.22 -2.08 -13.81
C PHE A 15 2.86 -2.50 -15.11
N ASN A 16 3.90 -1.78 -15.53
CA ASN A 16 4.74 -2.14 -16.65
C ASN A 16 6.08 -2.70 -16.15
N HIS A 17 6.13 -4.01 -15.89
CA HIS A 17 7.32 -4.68 -15.40
C HIS A 17 7.42 -6.10 -15.95
N LEU A 18 8.64 -6.54 -16.29
CA LEU A 18 8.92 -7.84 -16.93
C LEU A 18 8.27 -9.02 -16.20
N TYR A 19 8.39 -9.05 -14.87
CA TYR A 19 7.84 -10.12 -14.03
C TYR A 19 6.31 -10.10 -13.86
N ILE A 20 5.61 -9.10 -14.37
CA ILE A 20 4.15 -8.97 -14.28
C ILE A 20 3.55 -9.40 -15.61
N THR A 21 2.76 -10.47 -15.57
CA THR A 21 2.16 -11.08 -16.76
C THR A 21 0.84 -10.42 -17.12
N GLU A 22 0.08 -9.97 -16.12
CA GLU A 22 -1.18 -9.25 -16.30
C GLU A 22 -1.61 -8.58 -14.98
N THR A 23 -2.64 -7.73 -15.08
CA THR A 23 -3.36 -7.17 -13.93
C THR A 23 -4.81 -7.66 -13.94
N GLN A 24 -5.35 -8.04 -12.80
CA GLN A 24 -6.72 -8.54 -12.67
C GLN A 24 -7.52 -7.75 -11.64
N SER A 25 -8.71 -7.30 -12.02
CA SER A 25 -9.67 -6.70 -11.08
C SER A 25 -10.30 -7.77 -10.19
N LYS A 26 -10.23 -7.60 -8.87
CA LYS A 26 -10.70 -8.57 -7.88
C LYS A 26 -11.15 -7.89 -6.60
N GLY A 27 -12.26 -8.32 -6.00
CA GLY A 27 -12.68 -7.82 -4.69
C GLY A 27 -11.70 -8.26 -3.60
N LEU A 28 -10.87 -7.35 -3.08
CA LEU A 28 -9.93 -7.64 -2.01
C LEU A 28 -10.59 -7.36 -0.66
N LYS A 29 -10.26 -8.19 0.34
CA LYS A 29 -10.78 -8.01 1.70
C LYS A 29 -10.18 -6.77 2.37
N VAL A 30 -8.94 -6.42 2.02
CA VAL A 30 -8.16 -5.28 2.53
C VAL A 30 -7.19 -4.79 1.45
N GLY A 31 -6.84 -3.51 1.51
CA GLY A 31 -5.92 -2.86 0.58
C GLY A 31 -6.47 -2.73 -0.84
N ASP A 32 -5.67 -2.10 -1.68
CA ASP A 32 -5.96 -1.80 -3.08
C ASP A 32 -5.20 -2.73 -4.04
N TYR A 33 -4.06 -3.29 -3.60
CA TYR A 33 -3.23 -4.17 -4.44
C TYR A 33 -2.85 -5.46 -3.71
N GLY A 34 -2.90 -6.58 -4.44
CA GLY A 34 -2.45 -7.92 -4.06
C GLY A 34 -1.61 -8.56 -5.18
N CYS A 35 -1.19 -9.80 -4.97
CA CYS A 35 -0.46 -10.58 -5.97
C CYS A 35 -0.97 -12.02 -6.03
N GLN A 36 -0.92 -12.63 -7.21
CA GLN A 36 -1.06 -14.07 -7.40
C GLN A 36 0.13 -14.58 -8.22
N TYR A 37 0.84 -15.57 -7.68
CA TYR A 37 1.93 -16.22 -8.40
C TYR A 37 1.39 -17.25 -9.40
N VAL A 38 2.27 -17.73 -10.29
CA VAL A 38 1.92 -18.65 -11.39
C VAL A 38 1.27 -19.95 -10.89
N ASP A 39 1.68 -20.44 -9.73
CA ASP A 39 1.11 -21.63 -9.07
C ASP A 39 -0.24 -21.36 -8.36
N GLY A 40 -0.81 -20.17 -8.56
CA GLY A 40 -2.06 -19.73 -7.92
C GLY A 40 -1.91 -19.26 -6.47
N TYR A 41 -0.70 -19.29 -5.90
CA TYR A 41 -0.48 -18.84 -4.53
C TYR A 41 -0.69 -17.32 -4.40
N ILE A 42 -1.52 -16.92 -3.43
CA ILE A 42 -1.73 -15.52 -3.06
C ILE A 42 -1.06 -15.28 -1.71
N PRO A 43 0.07 -14.55 -1.64
CA PRO A 43 0.68 -14.21 -0.37
C PRO A 43 -0.26 -13.30 0.44
N PRO A 44 -0.30 -13.45 1.78
CA PRO A 44 -1.15 -12.62 2.66
C PRO A 44 -0.54 -11.22 2.90
N VAL A 45 -0.06 -10.56 1.83
CA VAL A 45 0.50 -9.21 1.87
C VAL A 45 -0.22 -8.35 0.84
N PHE A 46 -0.73 -7.22 1.28
CA PHE A 46 -1.52 -6.29 0.47
C PHE A 46 -1.03 -4.86 0.67
N PHE A 47 -1.24 -4.02 -0.33
CA PHE A 47 -0.85 -2.62 -0.32
C PHE A 47 -2.08 -1.70 -0.35
N GLU A 48 -2.12 -0.69 0.52
CA GLU A 48 -3.08 0.42 0.47
C GLU A 48 -2.36 1.63 -0.11
N ARG A 49 -2.94 2.27 -1.12
CA ARG A 49 -2.41 3.50 -1.71
C ARG A 49 -3.10 4.72 -1.11
N LYS A 50 -2.32 5.77 -0.87
CA LYS A 50 -2.82 7.07 -0.41
C LYS A 50 -2.18 8.21 -1.17
N SER A 51 -3.03 9.07 -1.75
CA SER A 51 -2.57 10.39 -2.19
C SER A 51 -2.18 11.26 -0.99
N LEU A 52 -1.47 12.37 -1.23
CA LEU A 52 -1.17 13.34 -0.17
C LEU A 52 -2.44 13.85 0.52
N GLY A 53 -3.46 14.25 -0.24
CA GLY A 53 -4.71 14.76 0.32
C GLY A 53 -5.45 13.71 1.15
N ASP A 54 -5.54 12.49 0.61
CA ASP A 54 -6.18 11.37 1.30
C ASP A 54 -5.43 10.98 2.58
N LEU A 55 -4.10 11.09 2.60
CA LEU A 55 -3.31 10.86 3.81
C LEU A 55 -3.72 11.85 4.90
N PHE A 56 -3.83 13.13 4.58
CA PHE A 56 -4.22 14.15 5.57
C PHE A 56 -5.64 13.92 6.07
N GLY A 57 -6.57 13.56 5.18
CA GLY A 57 -7.93 13.17 5.57
C GLY A 57 -7.95 11.94 6.48
N THR A 58 -7.13 10.93 6.14
CA THR A 58 -7.03 9.65 6.85
C THR A 58 -6.36 9.79 8.21
N MET A 59 -5.28 10.56 8.33
CA MET A 59 -4.59 10.78 9.60
C MET A 59 -5.27 11.88 10.43
N GLY A 60 -6.13 12.69 9.82
CA GLY A 60 -7.04 13.61 10.52
C GLY A 60 -8.29 12.90 11.03
N LYS A 61 -9.45 13.28 10.47
CA LYS A 61 -10.77 12.78 10.90
C LYS A 61 -10.95 11.27 10.62
N GLY A 62 -10.29 10.75 9.58
CA GLY A 62 -10.38 9.34 9.18
C GLY A 62 -9.63 8.35 10.08
N TYR A 63 -8.85 8.83 11.06
CA TYR A 63 -7.88 8.01 11.77
C TYR A 63 -8.49 6.81 12.52
N PRO A 64 -9.64 6.97 13.23
CA PRO A 64 -10.31 5.82 13.85
C PRO A 64 -10.78 4.78 12.84
N ARG A 65 -11.24 5.21 11.66
CA ARG A 65 -11.66 4.31 10.58
C ARG A 65 -10.48 3.53 10.02
N PHE A 66 -9.37 4.21 9.75
CA PHE A 66 -8.16 3.57 9.23
C PHE A 66 -7.62 2.49 10.20
N LYS A 67 -7.59 2.80 11.50
CA LYS A 67 -7.22 1.80 12.52
C LYS A 67 -8.10 0.55 12.48
N ARG A 68 -9.41 0.68 12.26
CA ARG A 68 -10.29 -0.49 12.12
C ARG A 68 -9.94 -1.35 10.91
N SER A 69 -9.63 -0.72 9.77
CA SER A 69 -9.16 -1.45 8.58
C SER A 69 -7.85 -2.19 8.85
N LEU A 70 -6.89 -1.55 9.52
CA LEU A 70 -5.62 -2.16 9.91
C LEU A 70 -5.82 -3.35 10.87
N LEU A 71 -6.66 -3.19 11.90
CA LEU A 71 -6.97 -4.28 12.84
C LEU A 71 -7.67 -5.45 12.14
N ARG A 72 -8.59 -5.17 11.22
CA ARG A 72 -9.24 -6.21 10.40
C ARG A 72 -8.23 -6.97 9.53
N ALA A 73 -7.24 -6.30 8.95
CA ALA A 73 -6.16 -6.97 8.22
C ALA A 73 -5.38 -7.92 9.15
N LYS A 74 -5.05 -7.46 10.35
CA LYS A 74 -4.35 -8.26 11.36
C LYS A 74 -5.16 -9.48 11.82
N GLU A 75 -6.48 -9.33 12.05
CA GLU A 75 -7.39 -10.43 12.37
C GLU A 75 -7.42 -11.49 11.27
N LEU A 76 -7.37 -11.08 10.01
CA LEU A 76 -7.29 -11.95 8.84
C LEU A 76 -5.88 -12.53 8.62
N LYS A 77 -4.91 -12.24 9.50
CA LYS A 77 -3.49 -12.58 9.36
C LYS A 77 -2.87 -12.04 8.06
N PHE A 78 -3.36 -10.90 7.61
CA PHE A 78 -2.86 -10.19 6.44
C PHE A 78 -1.93 -9.07 6.87
N LYS A 79 -0.81 -8.93 6.17
CA LYS A 79 0.07 -7.77 6.26
C LYS A 79 -0.47 -6.69 5.32
N LEU A 80 -0.78 -5.52 5.87
CA LEU A 80 -1.20 -4.34 5.09
C LEU A 80 -0.08 -3.31 5.12
N ILE A 81 0.43 -2.93 3.95
CA ILE A 81 1.50 -1.95 3.79
C ILE A 81 0.90 -0.68 3.18
N LEU A 82 1.11 0.47 3.82
CA LEU A 82 0.60 1.76 3.34
C LEU A 82 1.61 2.44 2.42
N LEU A 83 1.25 2.72 1.18
CA LEU A 83 2.04 3.53 0.25
C LEU A 83 1.49 4.95 0.19
N VAL A 84 2.36 5.93 0.41
CA VAL A 84 2.01 7.35 0.41
C VAL A 84 2.59 8.02 -0.82
N GLU A 85 1.75 8.64 -1.65
CA GLU A 85 2.12 9.34 -2.89
C GLU A 85 2.65 10.74 -2.61
N ALA A 86 3.69 10.79 -1.80
CA ALA A 86 4.44 11.97 -1.47
C ALA A 86 5.78 11.57 -0.84
N THR A 87 6.78 12.44 -0.97
CA THR A 87 8.00 12.35 -0.18
C THR A 87 7.74 12.81 1.26
N LEU A 88 8.56 12.37 2.22
CA LEU A 88 8.52 12.87 3.60
C LEU A 88 8.57 14.41 3.64
N THR A 89 9.47 15.03 2.87
CA THR A 89 9.60 16.48 2.76
C THR A 89 8.31 17.13 2.29
N LYS A 90 7.61 16.54 1.31
CA LYS A 90 6.33 17.06 0.83
C LYS A 90 5.23 16.93 1.89
N VAL A 91 5.19 15.83 2.64
CA VAL A 91 4.24 15.68 3.76
C VAL A 91 4.51 16.69 4.87
N LEU A 92 5.78 16.91 5.23
CA LEU A 92 6.17 17.87 6.27
C LEU A 92 5.78 19.31 5.95
N LYS A 93 5.78 19.69 4.67
CA LYS A 93 5.31 21.01 4.20
C LYS A 93 3.81 21.24 4.45
N GLY A 94 3.04 20.19 4.73
CA GLY A 94 1.60 20.28 4.96
C GLY A 94 0.77 20.09 3.69
N TYR A 95 -0.54 20.25 3.84
CA TYR A 95 -1.50 20.18 2.74
C TYR A 95 -2.47 21.35 2.87
N THR A 96 -2.63 22.13 1.81
CA THR A 96 -3.36 23.41 1.80
C THR A 96 -4.80 23.30 2.28
N HIS A 97 -5.44 22.15 2.10
CA HIS A 97 -6.83 21.90 2.50
C HIS A 97 -6.94 21.16 3.85
N SER A 98 -5.92 21.20 4.69
CA SER A 98 -5.93 20.60 6.02
C SER A 98 -5.43 21.55 7.09
N THR A 99 -6.08 21.54 8.25
CA THR A 99 -5.60 22.23 9.46
C THR A 99 -4.57 21.41 10.23
N MET A 100 -4.35 20.15 9.84
CA MET A 100 -3.32 19.30 10.43
C MET A 100 -1.94 19.72 9.93
N THR A 101 -0.97 19.82 10.84
CA THR A 101 0.43 20.06 10.46
C THR A 101 1.08 18.80 9.90
N GLY A 102 1.99 18.95 8.94
CA GLY A 102 2.71 17.82 8.33
C GLY A 102 3.45 16.95 9.36
N ILE A 103 4.07 17.58 10.37
CA ILE A 103 4.74 16.85 11.46
C ILE A 103 3.77 16.01 12.30
N SER A 104 2.53 16.46 12.50
CA SER A 104 1.51 15.68 13.20
C SER A 104 1.11 14.44 12.40
N ILE A 105 0.98 14.58 11.07
CA ILE A 105 0.70 13.45 10.15
C ILE A 105 1.84 12.42 10.21
N VAL A 106 3.09 12.86 10.10
CA VAL A 106 4.26 11.97 10.17
C VAL A 106 4.31 11.25 11.52
N ARG A 107 4.11 11.94 12.64
CA ARG A 107 4.07 11.31 13.97
C ARG A 107 2.97 10.26 14.09
N LYS A 108 1.80 10.47 13.47
CA LYS A 108 0.74 9.45 13.44
C LYS A 108 1.16 8.23 12.62
N LEU A 109 1.79 8.40 11.46
CA LEU A 109 2.35 7.29 10.68
C LEU A 109 3.36 6.49 11.51
N MET A 110 4.31 7.17 12.16
CA MET A 110 5.29 6.52 13.04
C MET A 110 4.63 5.80 14.22
N THR A 111 3.58 6.38 14.81
CA THR A 111 2.80 5.74 15.87
C THR A 111 2.12 4.47 15.36
N LEU A 112 1.55 4.51 14.15
CA LEU A 112 0.95 3.32 13.54
C LEU A 112 1.98 2.22 13.31
N GLN A 113 3.17 2.58 12.82
CA GLN A 113 4.27 1.65 12.63
C GLN A 113 4.70 1.00 13.95
N ILE A 114 5.04 1.80 14.96
CA ILE A 114 5.58 1.30 16.23
C ILE A 114 4.53 0.52 17.02
N LYS A 115 3.30 1.05 17.12
CA LYS A 115 2.26 0.48 18.01
C LYS A 115 1.48 -0.66 17.37
N TYR A 116 1.29 -0.62 16.05
CA TYR A 116 0.44 -1.57 15.34
C TYR A 116 1.19 -2.47 14.36
N ASP A 117 2.53 -2.36 14.30
CA ASP A 117 3.38 -3.15 13.40
C ASP A 117 2.97 -2.98 11.92
N MET A 118 2.64 -1.74 11.56
CA MET A 118 2.21 -1.36 10.21
C MET A 118 3.38 -0.77 9.44
N ASP A 119 3.77 -1.41 8.35
CA ASP A 119 4.73 -0.82 7.43
C ASP A 119 4.09 0.27 6.58
N PHE A 120 4.85 1.32 6.31
CA PHE A 120 4.51 2.31 5.30
C PHE A 120 5.74 2.75 4.52
N GLN A 121 5.52 3.20 3.29
CA GLN A 121 6.55 3.72 2.41
C GLN A 121 6.10 5.03 1.76
N PHE A 122 7.00 6.01 1.73
CA PHE A 122 6.83 7.22 0.92
C PHE A 122 7.30 6.94 -0.50
N CYS A 123 6.46 7.28 -1.48
CA CYS A 123 6.76 7.19 -2.90
C CYS A 123 6.53 8.58 -3.52
N LYS A 124 7.52 9.07 -4.28
CA LYS A 124 7.53 10.37 -4.95
C LYS A 124 6.37 10.51 -5.93
N ASP A 125 6.00 9.42 -6.61
CA ASP A 125 4.98 9.35 -7.65
C ASP A 125 4.39 7.93 -7.78
N ARG A 126 3.42 7.80 -8.67
CA ARG A 126 2.72 6.54 -8.99
C ARG A 126 3.64 5.47 -9.59
N GLY A 127 4.65 5.87 -10.37
CA GLY A 127 5.61 4.94 -10.96
C GLY A 127 6.51 4.30 -9.91
N GLU A 128 6.94 5.08 -8.91
CA GLU A 128 7.69 4.54 -7.77
C GLU A 128 6.84 3.60 -6.91
N MET A 129 5.54 3.88 -6.75
CA MET A 129 4.63 2.95 -6.06
C MET A 129 4.53 1.60 -6.77
N SER A 130 4.25 1.61 -8.09
CA SER A 130 4.11 0.34 -8.83
C SER A 130 5.42 -0.43 -8.84
N ARG A 131 6.57 0.27 -8.95
CA ARG A 131 7.88 -0.36 -8.82
C ARG A 131 8.09 -0.97 -7.43
N TYR A 132 7.78 -0.25 -6.35
CA TYR A 132 7.93 -0.74 -4.99
C TYR A 132 7.11 -2.01 -4.73
N ILE A 133 5.83 -2.00 -5.12
CA ILE A 133 4.94 -3.17 -5.03
C ILE A 133 5.55 -4.36 -5.77
N THR A 134 6.01 -4.12 -7.01
CA THR A 134 6.58 -5.15 -7.87
C THR A 134 7.83 -5.78 -7.26
N GLU A 135 8.78 -4.96 -6.81
CA GLU A 135 10.03 -5.44 -6.21
C GLU A 135 9.79 -6.17 -4.89
N TYR A 136 8.83 -5.68 -4.09
CA TYR A 136 8.45 -6.35 -2.85
C TYR A 136 7.92 -7.77 -3.14
N TYR A 137 7.01 -7.92 -4.11
CA TYR A 137 6.50 -9.25 -4.47
C TYR A 137 7.56 -10.12 -5.16
N CYS A 138 8.47 -9.56 -5.96
CA CYS A 138 9.59 -10.33 -6.51
C CYS A 138 10.48 -10.90 -5.40
N ALA A 139 10.84 -10.07 -4.41
CA ALA A 139 11.64 -10.50 -3.27
C ALA A 139 10.90 -11.54 -2.41
N LEU A 140 9.60 -11.32 -2.13
CA LEU A 140 8.77 -12.26 -1.39
C LEU A 140 8.65 -13.60 -2.12
N GLY A 141 8.48 -13.57 -3.43
CA GLY A 141 8.41 -14.76 -4.28
C GLY A 141 9.68 -15.60 -4.17
N ARG A 142 10.85 -14.96 -4.29
CA ARG A 142 12.16 -15.62 -4.10
C ARG A 142 12.27 -16.30 -2.74
N LEU A 143 11.91 -15.61 -1.66
CA LEU A 143 11.94 -16.16 -0.29
C LEU A 143 10.95 -17.31 -0.06
N LYS A 144 9.91 -17.42 -0.91
CA LYS A 144 8.90 -18.48 -0.84
C LYS A 144 9.08 -19.57 -1.91
N GLY A 145 10.22 -19.56 -2.63
CA GLY A 145 10.51 -20.52 -3.70
C GLY A 145 9.54 -20.41 -4.88
N LYS A 146 8.90 -19.25 -5.07
CA LYS A 146 7.97 -19.00 -6.16
C LYS A 146 8.75 -18.59 -7.41
N ARG A 147 8.37 -19.16 -8.56
CA ARG A 147 8.90 -18.73 -9.84
C ARG A 147 8.42 -17.31 -10.15
N VAL A 148 9.39 -16.42 -10.29
CA VAL A 148 9.22 -15.06 -10.80
C VAL A 148 9.86 -15.10 -12.19
N GLU A 149 9.12 -15.57 -13.20
CA GLU A 149 9.64 -15.75 -14.56
C GLU A 149 9.80 -14.41 -15.26
N SER A 150 10.96 -14.23 -15.90
CA SER A 150 11.32 -13.12 -16.79
C SER A 150 10.67 -13.25 -18.15
#